data_AF-A0A2A9CVT4-F1
#
_entry.id   AF-A0A2A9CVT4-F1
#
_cell.length_a   1.000
_cell.length_b   1.000
_cell.length_c   1.000
_cell.angle_alpha   90.00
_cell.angle_beta   90.00
_cell.angle_gamma   90.00
#
_symmetry.space_group_name_H-M   'P 1'
#
loop_
_entity.id
_entity.type
_entity.pdbx_description
1 polymer ?
#
loop_
_entity_poly.entity_id
_entity_poly.type
_entity_poly.pdbx_seq_one_letter_code
_entity_poly.pdbx_strand_id
1 'polypeptide(L)'
;MARSKIQDLDEVKAWFDAELPYAEMIRRYRNSYGIETTATMWSNWRRKLGYPTRLDRQALLIPWAVSEEHRALAPIQALRGIAARRAGLDRDKARIALGAQWEHALDEAGLVIHYDPDTEQGFFLVPAREDIDLDVIREPNELRRTSRQYGIPWGSRANASAR
;
A
#
# COMPACT_ATOMS: atom_id res chain seq x y z
N MET A 1 -33.04 1.33 -5.14
CA MET A 1 -31.66 1.67 -4.72
C MET A 1 -31.67 1.94 -3.22
N ALA A 2 -30.83 1.28 -2.42
CA ALA A 2 -30.81 1.50 -0.98
C ALA A 2 -30.36 2.93 -0.66
N ARG A 3 -31.05 3.61 0.26
CA ARG A 3 -30.73 4.96 0.72
C ARG A 3 -29.31 4.95 1.31
N SER A 4 -28.41 5.76 0.75
CA SER A 4 -27.04 5.88 1.26
C SER A 4 -27.09 6.35 2.71
N LYS A 5 -26.34 5.68 3.59
CA LYS A 5 -26.15 6.14 4.97
C LYS A 5 -25.27 7.39 5.05
N ILE A 6 -24.51 7.70 3.99
CA ILE A 6 -23.71 8.93 3.90
C ILE A 6 -24.63 10.13 3.76
N GLN A 7 -24.55 11.06 4.71
CA GLN A 7 -25.25 12.34 4.70
C GLN A 7 -24.45 13.41 3.95
N ASP A 8 -23.17 13.55 4.30
CA ASP A 8 -22.24 14.50 3.67
C ASP A 8 -21.08 13.75 3.01
N LEU A 9 -20.92 13.94 1.70
CA LEU A 9 -19.88 13.27 0.92
C LEU A 9 -18.53 13.99 1.03
N ASP A 10 -18.52 15.32 1.10
CA ASP A 10 -17.30 16.11 1.10
C ASP A 10 -16.62 16.05 2.48
N GLU A 11 -17.40 15.96 3.55
CA GLU A 11 -16.89 15.62 4.89
C GLU A 11 -16.18 14.26 4.90
N VAL A 12 -16.81 13.26 4.27
CA VAL A 12 -16.26 11.89 4.20
C VAL A 12 -14.98 11.85 3.36
N LYS A 13 -14.90 12.61 2.26
CA LYS A 13 -13.67 12.80 1.49
C LYS A 13 -12.57 13.44 2.34
N ALA A 14 -12.89 14.53 3.04
CA ALA A 14 -11.95 15.20 3.94
C ALA A 14 -11.43 14.26 5.04
N TRP A 15 -12.26 13.36 5.56
CA TRP A 15 -11.80 12.34 6.51
C TRP A 15 -10.92 11.27 5.88
N PHE A 16 -11.14 10.92 4.62
CA PHE A 16 -10.24 10.04 3.89
C PHE A 16 -8.91 10.71 3.56
N ASP A 17 -8.94 11.99 3.17
CA ASP A 17 -7.75 12.83 2.92
C ASP A 17 -6.92 13.00 4.20
N ALA A 18 -7.58 13.29 5.33
CA ALA A 18 -6.95 13.39 6.65
C ALA A 18 -6.70 12.04 7.33
N GLU A 19 -6.96 10.94 6.63
CA GLU A 19 -6.73 9.57 7.07
C GLU A 19 -7.28 9.22 8.46
N LEU A 20 -8.52 9.62 8.75
CA LEU A 20 -9.10 9.28 10.04
C LEU A 20 -9.27 7.75 10.21
N PRO A 21 -9.01 7.19 11.41
CA PRO A 21 -9.32 5.80 11.70
C PRO A 21 -10.81 5.51 11.54
N TYR A 22 -11.19 4.32 11.05
CA TYR A 22 -12.61 3.98 10.88
C TYR A 22 -13.38 3.97 12.21
N ALA A 23 -12.75 3.58 13.31
CA ALA A 23 -13.35 3.69 14.64
C ALA A 23 -13.72 5.14 14.98
N GLU A 24 -12.88 6.09 14.57
CA GLU A 24 -13.12 7.51 14.77
C GLU A 24 -14.24 8.04 13.85
N MET A 25 -14.25 7.63 12.58
CA MET A 25 -15.34 7.98 11.66
C MET A 25 -16.69 7.45 12.15
N ILE A 26 -16.74 6.21 12.67
CA ILE A 26 -17.94 5.62 13.28
C ILE A 26 -18.41 6.46 14.46
N ARG A 27 -17.49 6.83 15.37
CA ARG A 27 -17.79 7.68 16.53
C ARG A 27 -18.34 9.04 16.11
N ARG A 28 -17.70 9.69 15.13
CA ARG A 28 -18.13 11.00 14.60
C ARG A 28 -19.49 10.94 13.94
N TYR A 29 -19.78 9.90 13.15
CA TYR A 29 -21.09 9.73 12.52
C TYR A 29 -22.19 9.48 13.54
N ARG A 30 -21.89 8.69 14.57
CA ARG A 30 -22.82 8.44 15.67
C ARG A 30 -23.12 9.72 16.44
N ASN A 31 -22.11 10.53 16.73
CA ASN A 31 -22.27 11.76 17.50
C ASN A 31 -22.94 12.89 16.71
N SER A 32 -22.60 13.05 15.42
CA SER A 32 -23.06 14.20 14.62
C SER A 32 -24.42 13.94 13.98
N TYR A 33 -24.68 12.70 13.56
CA TYR A 33 -25.88 12.35 12.80
C TYR A 33 -26.77 11.31 13.51
N GLY A 34 -26.34 10.74 14.64
CA GLY A 34 -27.07 9.65 15.30
C GLY A 34 -27.07 8.34 14.50
N ILE A 35 -26.25 8.23 13.45
CA ILE A 35 -26.26 7.09 12.53
C ILE A 35 -25.16 6.11 12.89
N GLU A 36 -25.54 4.86 13.16
CA GLU A 36 -24.59 3.77 13.29
C GLU A 36 -24.07 3.30 11.93
N THR A 37 -22.74 3.35 11.81
CA THR A 37 -21.97 2.92 10.66
C THR A 37 -20.98 1.84 11.08
N THR A 38 -20.47 1.06 10.12
CA THR A 38 -19.53 -0.03 10.37
C THR A 38 -18.23 0.20 9.60
N ALA A 39 -17.14 -0.39 10.08
CA ALA A 39 -15.84 -0.31 9.40
C ALA A 39 -15.90 -0.86 7.96
N THR A 40 -16.69 -1.91 7.73
CA THR A 40 -16.94 -2.49 6.40
C THR A 40 -17.61 -1.49 5.46
N MET A 41 -18.58 -0.69 5.97
CA MET A 41 -19.22 0.36 5.19
C MET A 41 -18.20 1.41 4.74
N TRP A 42 -17.36 1.90 5.65
CA TRP A 42 -16.33 2.89 5.34
C TRP A 42 -15.26 2.37 4.38
N SER A 43 -14.85 1.10 4.53
CA SER A 43 -13.94 0.43 3.59
C SER A 43 -14.52 0.35 2.17
N ASN A 44 -15.81 0.03 2.04
CA ASN A 44 -16.48 0.00 0.75
C ASN A 44 -16.63 1.39 0.12
N TRP A 45 -16.93 2.41 0.94
CA TRP A 45 -17.00 3.79 0.47
C TRP A 45 -15.66 4.35 0.03
N ARG A 46 -14.59 4.06 0.76
CA ARG A 46 -13.22 4.41 0.39
C ARG A 46 -12.87 3.87 -1.01
N ARG A 47 -13.17 2.58 -1.26
CA ARG A 47 -12.98 1.95 -2.57
C ARG A 47 -13.84 2.58 -3.66
N LYS A 48 -15.12 2.85 -3.37
CA LYS A 48 -16.04 3.46 -4.33
C LYS A 48 -15.62 4.87 -4.77
N LEU A 49 -14.96 5.60 -3.87
CA LEU A 49 -14.44 6.94 -4.12
C LEU A 49 -13.03 6.97 -4.71
N GLY A 50 -12.46 5.80 -5.03
CA GLY A 50 -11.11 5.70 -5.63
C GLY A 50 -9.97 5.99 -4.66
N TYR A 51 -10.25 6.08 -3.35
CA TYR A 51 -9.20 6.26 -2.36
C TYR A 51 -8.41 4.98 -2.17
N PRO A 52 -7.06 5.05 -2.11
CA PRO A 52 -6.23 3.89 -1.86
C PRO A 52 -6.57 3.30 -0.49
N THR A 53 -6.71 1.98 -0.42
CA THR A 53 -6.92 1.21 0.81
C THR A 53 -5.78 1.49 1.79
N ARG A 54 -6.01 1.42 3.10
CA ARG A 54 -4.90 1.51 4.08
C ARG A 54 -3.83 0.42 3.88
N LEU A 55 -4.23 -0.74 3.37
CA LEU A 55 -3.32 -1.80 2.93
C LEU A 55 -2.47 -1.37 1.72
N ASP A 56 -3.01 -0.50 0.85
CA ASP A 56 -2.31 -0.01 -0.34
C ASP A 56 -1.08 0.80 0.03
N ARG A 57 -1.03 1.53 1.15
CA ARG A 57 0.18 2.27 1.56
C ARG A 57 1.34 1.37 1.98
N GLN A 58 1.06 0.23 2.61
CA GLN A 58 2.08 -0.80 2.85
C GLN A 58 2.43 -1.55 1.56
N ALA A 59 1.49 -1.65 0.63
CA ALA A 59 1.70 -2.21 -0.71
C ALA A 59 2.42 -1.24 -1.68
N LEU A 60 2.46 0.07 -1.42
CA LEU A 60 3.17 1.05 -2.26
C LEU A 60 4.68 0.81 -2.22
N LEU A 61 5.23 0.53 -1.04
CA LEU A 61 6.67 0.28 -0.90
C LEU A 61 7.09 -1.13 -1.36
N ILE A 62 6.13 -2.06 -1.47
CA ILE A 62 6.39 -3.42 -1.91
C ILE A 62 5.44 -3.72 -3.07
N PRO A 63 5.73 -3.19 -4.27
CA PRO A 63 4.84 -3.30 -5.42
C PRO A 63 4.82 -4.72 -6.02
N TRP A 64 5.78 -5.56 -5.64
CA TRP A 64 5.96 -6.91 -6.20
C TRP A 64 5.11 -7.97 -5.51
N ALA A 65 4.67 -8.95 -6.29
CA ALA A 65 4.13 -10.20 -5.75
C ALA A 65 5.26 -11.11 -5.26
N VAL A 66 5.69 -10.91 -4.01
CA VAL A 66 6.81 -11.67 -3.43
C VAL A 66 6.47 -13.15 -3.26
N SER A 67 7.32 -14.01 -3.85
CA SER A 67 7.27 -15.47 -3.76
C SER A 67 7.39 -15.93 -2.31
N GLU A 68 6.74 -17.03 -1.97
CA GLU A 68 6.66 -17.49 -0.58
C GLU A 68 8.04 -17.73 0.05
N GLU A 69 8.95 -18.32 -0.72
CA GLU A 69 10.34 -18.59 -0.36
C GLU A 69 11.13 -17.33 0.01
N HIS A 70 10.77 -16.19 -0.60
CA HIS A 70 11.46 -14.91 -0.40
C HIS A 70 10.86 -14.06 0.73
N ARG A 71 9.72 -14.45 1.32
CA ARG A 71 8.99 -13.64 2.32
C ARG A 71 9.71 -13.49 3.65
N ALA A 72 10.63 -14.41 3.95
CA ALA A 72 11.42 -14.41 5.18
C ALA A 72 12.75 -13.65 5.03
N LEU A 73 13.13 -13.25 3.81
CA LEU A 73 14.43 -12.61 3.55
C LEU A 73 14.53 -11.22 4.20
N ALA A 74 15.75 -10.81 4.55
CA ALA A 74 16.00 -9.54 5.22
C ALA A 74 15.46 -8.31 4.45
N PRO A 75 15.62 -8.19 3.11
CA PRO A 75 15.15 -7.01 2.37
C PRO A 75 13.64 -6.76 2.51
N ILE A 76 12.82 -7.81 2.39
CA ILE A 76 11.37 -7.67 2.53
C ILE A 76 10.93 -7.33 3.96
N GLN A 77 11.66 -7.82 4.96
CA GLN A 77 11.39 -7.49 6.36
C GLN A 77 11.76 -6.04 6.68
N ALA A 78 12.88 -5.56 6.13
CA ALA A 78 13.28 -4.15 6.21
C ALA A 78 12.25 -3.24 5.54
N LEU A 79 11.83 -3.54 4.30
CA LEU A 79 10.77 -2.79 3.60
C LEU A 79 9.47 -2.75 4.38
N ARG A 80 9.05 -3.86 5.00
CA ARG A 80 7.88 -3.87 5.90
C ARG A 80 8.06 -2.97 7.12
N GLY A 81 9.27 -2.90 7.67
CA GLY A 81 9.64 -2.00 8.76
C GLY A 81 9.53 -0.53 8.36
N ILE A 82 10.07 -0.18 7.19
CA ILE A 82 9.99 1.15 6.60
C ILE A 82 8.53 1.54 6.36
N ALA A 83 7.74 0.66 5.73
CA ALA A 83 6.32 0.88 5.49
C ALA A 83 5.53 1.05 6.80
N ALA A 84 5.84 0.26 7.84
CA ALA A 84 5.23 0.39 9.15
C ALA A 84 5.58 1.72 9.84
N ARG A 85 6.84 2.13 9.76
CA ARG A 85 7.35 3.42 10.27
C ARG A 85 6.61 4.59 9.62
N ARG A 86 6.57 4.61 8.28
CA ARG A 86 5.89 5.65 7.48
C ARG A 86 4.38 5.66 7.68
N ALA A 87 3.79 4.51 8.00
CA ALA A 87 2.37 4.39 8.34
C ALA A 87 2.06 4.71 9.82
N GLY A 88 3.06 5.07 10.64
CA GLY A 88 2.88 5.40 12.06
C GLY A 88 2.44 4.20 12.93
N LEU A 89 2.73 2.96 12.50
CA LEU A 89 2.37 1.75 13.23
C LEU A 89 3.45 1.39 14.25
N ASP A 90 3.21 1.58 15.54
CA ASP A 90 4.20 1.30 16.61
C ASP A 90 4.13 -0.13 17.21
N ARG A 91 3.58 -1.08 16.46
CA ARG A 91 3.36 -2.45 16.97
C ARG A 91 4.59 -3.36 16.93
N ASP A 92 5.64 -2.96 16.21
CA ASP A 92 6.86 -3.78 16.03
C ASP A 92 8.12 -2.91 15.94
N LYS A 93 8.57 -2.44 17.11
CA LYS A 93 9.71 -1.52 17.25
C LYS A 93 11.01 -2.09 16.68
N ALA A 94 11.24 -3.40 16.82
CA ALA A 94 12.42 -4.06 16.27
C ALA A 94 12.43 -4.03 14.74
N ARG A 95 11.29 -4.34 14.09
CA ARG A 95 11.19 -4.26 12.63
C ARG A 95 11.31 -2.81 12.12
N ILE A 96 10.75 -1.84 12.83
CA ILE A 96 10.86 -0.42 12.49
C ILE A 96 12.33 0.03 12.56
N ALA A 97 13.06 -0.37 13.61
CA ALA A 97 14.49 -0.06 13.75
C ALA A 97 15.32 -0.67 12.61
N LEU A 98 15.04 -1.94 12.25
CA LEU A 98 15.67 -2.59 11.09
C LEU A 98 15.41 -1.80 9.80
N GLY A 99 14.17 -1.38 9.58
CA GLY A 99 13.80 -0.58 8.42
C GLY A 99 14.57 0.76 8.34
N ALA A 100 14.70 1.45 9.47
CA ALA A 100 15.44 2.71 9.55
C ALA A 100 16.95 2.52 9.26
N GLN A 101 17.55 1.43 9.75
CA GLN A 101 18.95 1.09 9.46
C GLN A 101 19.17 0.84 7.96
N TRP A 102 18.24 0.13 7.33
CA TRP A 102 18.29 -0.13 5.88
C TRP A 102 18.08 1.13 5.05
N GLU A 103 17.12 1.99 5.41
CA GLU A 103 16.93 3.29 4.75
C GLU A 103 18.23 4.10 4.76
N HIS A 104 18.90 4.19 5.92
CA HIS A 104 20.16 4.92 6.03
C HIS A 104 21.28 4.30 5.20
N ALA A 105 21.45 2.97 5.27
CA ALA A 105 22.50 2.28 4.52
C ALA A 105 22.32 2.34 3.00
N LEU A 106 21.06 2.32 2.52
CA LEU A 106 20.74 2.46 1.10
C LEU A 106 21.03 3.86 0.58
N ASP A 107 20.66 4.88 1.35
CA ASP A 107 20.92 6.29 1.03
C ASP A 107 22.43 6.59 1.00
N GLU A 108 23.18 6.18 2.03
CA GLU A 108 24.64 6.37 2.07
C GLU A 108 25.38 5.68 0.91
N ALA A 109 24.85 4.54 0.44
CA ALA A 109 25.45 3.77 -0.65
C ALA A 109 24.93 4.15 -2.05
N GLY A 110 23.89 4.99 -2.15
CA GLY A 110 23.21 5.30 -3.42
C GLY A 110 22.55 4.06 -4.06
N LEU A 111 22.04 3.14 -3.24
CA LEU A 111 21.46 1.87 -3.67
C LEU A 111 19.95 1.84 -3.44
N VAL A 112 19.26 1.02 -4.24
CA VAL A 112 17.84 0.70 -4.09
C VAL A 112 17.62 -0.80 -4.13
N ILE A 113 16.52 -1.25 -3.55
CA ILE A 113 16.11 -2.66 -3.55
C ILE A 113 15.36 -2.99 -4.83
N HIS A 114 15.88 -3.94 -5.60
CA HIS A 114 15.20 -4.56 -6.72
C HIS A 114 14.73 -5.97 -6.34
N TYR A 115 13.61 -6.41 -6.92
CA TYR A 115 13.10 -7.77 -6.74
C TYR A 115 12.86 -8.43 -8.10
N ASP A 116 13.42 -9.63 -8.26
CA ASP A 116 13.22 -10.51 -9.39
C ASP A 116 12.74 -11.90 -8.90
N PRO A 117 11.47 -12.25 -9.10
CA PRO A 117 10.91 -13.52 -8.64
C PRO A 117 11.46 -14.75 -9.35
N ASP A 118 12.10 -14.59 -10.50
CA ASP A 118 12.61 -15.70 -11.33
C ASP A 118 14.04 -16.10 -10.93
N THR A 119 14.59 -15.47 -9.89
CA THR A 119 15.92 -15.74 -9.33
C THR A 119 15.82 -16.41 -7.96
N GLU A 120 16.81 -17.25 -7.64
CA GLU A 120 16.90 -17.91 -6.32
C GLU A 120 17.14 -16.89 -5.19
N GLN A 121 17.83 -15.78 -5.47
CA GLN A 121 18.06 -14.75 -4.44
C GLN A 121 16.83 -13.89 -4.18
N GLY A 122 15.99 -13.66 -5.21
CA GLY A 122 14.80 -12.82 -5.13
C GLY A 122 15.11 -11.32 -5.09
N PHE A 123 15.89 -10.87 -4.11
CA PHE A 123 16.18 -9.45 -3.86
C PHE A 123 17.62 -9.08 -4.18
N PHE A 124 17.80 -7.90 -4.77
CA PHE A 124 19.08 -7.34 -5.16
C PHE A 124 19.23 -5.90 -4.67
N LEU A 125 20.45 -5.52 -4.30
CA LEU A 125 20.84 -4.14 -4.08
C LEU A 125 21.48 -3.63 -5.37
N VAL A 126 20.88 -2.60 -5.98
CA VAL A 126 21.34 -2.05 -7.25
C VAL A 126 21.50 -0.55 -7.16
N PRO A 127 22.42 0.07 -7.93
CA PRO A 127 22.51 1.52 -7.99
C PRO A 127 21.18 2.17 -8.37
N ALA A 128 20.82 3.22 -7.63
CA ALA A 128 19.67 4.06 -7.93
C ALA A 128 19.82 4.68 -9.33
N ARG A 129 18.76 4.67 -10.14
CA ARG A 129 18.68 5.48 -11.35
C ARG A 129 18.32 6.91 -10.96
N GLU A 130 19.17 7.84 -11.36
CA GLU A 130 18.90 9.28 -11.24
C GLU A 130 17.55 9.62 -11.89
N ASP A 131 16.77 10.46 -11.22
CA ASP A 131 15.43 10.93 -11.64
C ASP A 131 14.35 9.86 -11.89
N ILE A 132 14.63 8.59 -11.59
CA ILE A 132 13.66 7.49 -11.77
C ILE A 132 13.37 6.79 -10.45
N ASP A 133 14.38 6.35 -9.72
CA ASP A 133 14.17 5.64 -8.47
C ASP A 133 14.02 6.67 -7.34
N LEU A 134 12.78 7.01 -7.00
CA LEU A 134 12.43 8.13 -6.10
C LEU A 134 12.51 7.76 -4.61
N ASP A 135 12.84 6.51 -4.29
CA ASP A 135 12.78 5.95 -2.94
C ASP A 135 13.72 4.73 -2.81
N VAL A 136 13.64 4.01 -1.70
CA VAL A 136 14.46 2.83 -1.37
C VAL A 136 14.22 1.58 -2.24
N ILE A 137 13.25 1.65 -3.17
CA ILE A 137 12.96 0.55 -4.10
C ILE A 137 13.21 0.97 -5.54
N ARG A 138 13.59 0.00 -6.36
CA ARG A 138 13.62 0.16 -7.80
C ARG A 138 12.20 0.34 -8.30
N GLU A 139 11.92 1.47 -8.95
CA GLU A 139 10.63 1.71 -9.58
C GLU A 139 10.39 0.63 -10.65
N PRO A 140 9.32 -0.19 -10.52
CA PRO A 140 9.09 -1.31 -11.42
C PRO A 140 8.65 -0.80 -12.80
N ASN A 141 9.35 -1.21 -13.85
CA ASN A 141 8.99 -0.88 -15.24
C ASN A 141 7.63 -1.49 -15.68
N GLU A 142 7.17 -2.55 -15.01
CA GLU A 142 5.84 -3.15 -15.16
C GLU A 142 5.24 -3.41 -13.76
N LEU A 143 4.07 -2.84 -13.46
CA LEU A 143 3.30 -3.20 -12.27
C LEU A 143 2.73 -4.62 -12.43
N ARG A 144 3.55 -5.66 -12.23
CA ARG A 144 3.06 -7.05 -12.16
C ARG A 144 2.38 -7.30 -10.82
N ARG A 145 1.20 -6.71 -10.66
CA ARG A 145 0.23 -7.02 -9.60
C ARG A 145 -0.43 -8.36 -9.93
N THR A 146 0.22 -9.48 -9.61
CA THR A 146 -0.47 -10.77 -9.56
C THR A 146 -1.18 -10.89 -8.21
N SER A 147 -2.43 -10.44 -8.15
CA SER A 147 -3.33 -10.80 -7.06
C SER A 147 -3.59 -12.30 -7.10
N ARG A 148 -2.76 -13.09 -6.43
CA ARG A 148 -2.95 -14.55 -6.33
C ARG A 148 -4.26 -14.92 -5.61
N GLN A 149 -4.97 -13.96 -5.03
CA GLN A 149 -6.31 -14.15 -4.45
C GLN A 149 -7.47 -13.95 -5.46
N TYR A 150 -7.23 -13.33 -6.62
CA TYR A 150 -8.23 -13.17 -7.68
C TYR A 150 -7.51 -13.30 -9.02
N GLY A 151 -7.59 -14.48 -9.64
CA GLY A 151 -6.93 -14.82 -10.91
C GLY A 151 -7.45 -14.05 -12.12
N ILE A 152 -7.29 -12.73 -12.13
CA ILE A 152 -7.59 -11.87 -13.28
C ILE A 152 -6.45 -10.86 -13.43
N PRO A 153 -5.74 -10.82 -14.57
CA PRO A 153 -4.77 -9.77 -14.85
C PRO A 153 -5.46 -8.40 -14.87
N TRP A 154 -4.95 -7.46 -14.08
CA TRP A 154 -5.26 -6.04 -14.28
C TRP A 154 -4.61 -5.61 -15.61
N GLY A 155 -5.41 -5.54 -16.66
CA GLY A 155 -4.95 -5.10 -17.99
C GLY A 155 -5.77 -5.61 -19.18
N SER A 156 -6.60 -6.65 -19.03
CA SER A 156 -7.28 -7.27 -20.20
C SER A 156 -8.71 -6.78 -20.46
N ARG A 157 -8.98 -5.48 -20.32
CA ARG A 157 -10.16 -4.86 -20.95
C ARG A 157 -9.84 -3.44 -21.41
N ALA A 158 -9.17 -3.32 -22.55
CA ALA A 158 -9.36 -2.23 -23.51
C ALA A 158 -8.49 -2.43 -24.75
N ASN A 159 -8.94 -3.24 -25.71
CA ASN A 159 -9.15 -2.83 -27.10
C ASN A 159 -9.42 -4.04 -28.00
N ALA A 160 -10.69 -4.27 -28.29
CA ALA A 160 -11.14 -4.85 -29.55
C ALA A 160 -12.60 -4.45 -29.74
N SER A 161 -12.84 -3.14 -29.85
CA SER A 161 -14.02 -2.63 -30.53
C SER A 161 -13.59 -2.21 -31.93
N ALA A 162 -14.19 -2.88 -32.92
CA ALA A 162 -14.44 -2.40 -34.27
C ALA A 162 -13.23 -1.91 -35.09
N ARG A 163 -12.78 -2.74 -36.03
CA ARG A 163 -13.17 -2.65 -37.45
C ARG A 163 -12.68 -3.87 -38.22
#